data_AF-A0A6N7X8N7-F1
#
_entry.id   AF-A0A6N7X8N7-F1
#
_cell.length_a   1.000
_cell.length_b   1.000
_cell.length_c   1.000
_cell.angle_alpha   90.00
_cell.angle_beta   90.00
_cell.angle_gamma   90.00
#
_symmetry.space_group_name_H-M   'P 1'
#
loop_
_entity.id
_entity.type
_entity.pdbx_description
1 polymer ?
#
loop_
_entity_poly.entity_id
_entity_poly.type
_entity_poly.pdbx_seq_one_letter_code
_entity_poly.pdbx_strand_id
1 'polypeptide(L)'
;MPRESKASRRRRGIEFCARMHERYPDVQSALDYHDPFTLVVCVMLSAQTTDAGVNRVTPELFRRWPTPQAMAQADPAEVGEVIHSIGFWRAKAAHCVELSQMIMSDFGGEVPRTMEELCRLPGVGRKTANIVLNKAFGICEGIAVDTHVFRIATRMGFTRASTPAAAEKDLLDLLPQELWTYVNEEWIHFGRDTCTAQRPKCEGCPCADICPSAFKAARPARRGSAKGAGKAGAKGGKRAADSARGKKTSERDS
;
A
#
# COMPACT_ATOMS: atom_id res chain seq x y z
N MET A 1 -5.40 26.38 19.00
CA MET A 1 -5.48 26.94 17.63
C MET A 1 -6.94 27.21 17.32
N PRO A 2 -7.32 28.41 16.87
CA PRO A 2 -8.68 28.68 16.40
C PRO A 2 -9.09 27.61 15.37
N ARG A 3 -10.35 27.18 15.39
CA ARG A 3 -10.85 26.23 14.38
C ARG A 3 -10.83 26.91 13.02
N GLU A 4 -9.91 26.50 12.15
CA GLU A 4 -9.89 26.91 10.75
C GLU A 4 -11.27 26.65 10.13
N SER A 5 -11.81 27.63 9.40
CA SER A 5 -13.09 27.47 8.71
C SER A 5 -12.96 26.49 7.54
N LYS A 6 -14.07 25.82 7.15
CA LYS A 6 -14.08 24.90 6.00
C LYS A 6 -13.56 25.59 4.72
N ALA A 7 -13.95 26.85 4.50
CA ALA A 7 -13.51 27.64 3.35
C ALA A 7 -12.01 27.95 3.37
N SER A 8 -11.45 28.30 4.54
CA SER A 8 -10.00 28.51 4.69
C SER A 8 -9.23 27.22 4.41
N ARG A 9 -9.69 26.10 4.97
CA ARG A 9 -9.07 24.79 4.75
C ARG A 9 -9.09 24.38 3.28
N ARG A 10 -10.21 24.64 2.58
CA ARG A 10 -10.33 24.40 1.13
C ARG A 10 -9.33 25.23 0.33
N ARG A 11 -9.23 26.53 0.59
CA ARG A 11 -8.23 27.39 -0.08
C ARG A 11 -6.81 26.88 0.12
N ARG A 12 -6.49 26.45 1.35
CA ARG A 12 -5.18 25.87 1.69
C ARG A 12 -4.93 24.52 1.03
N GLY A 13 -5.96 23.71 0.84
CA GLY A 13 -5.89 22.47 0.06
C GLY A 13 -5.59 22.72 -1.41
N ILE A 14 -6.28 23.69 -2.03
CA ILE A 14 -6.04 24.10 -3.41
C ILE A 14 -4.62 24.66 -3.59
N GLU A 15 -4.20 25.54 -2.68
CA GLU A 15 -2.83 26.09 -2.67
C GLU A 15 -1.78 24.98 -2.53
N PHE A 16 -2.02 24.00 -1.66
CA PHE A 16 -1.11 22.86 -1.53
C PHE A 16 -1.00 22.08 -2.84
N CYS A 17 -2.12 21.76 -3.49
CA CYS A 17 -2.12 21.11 -4.80
C CYS A 17 -1.39 21.94 -5.86
N ALA A 18 -1.58 23.26 -5.90
CA ALA A 18 -0.87 24.13 -6.84
C ALA A 18 0.66 24.05 -6.67
N ARG A 19 1.15 24.08 -5.43
CA ARG A 19 2.59 23.93 -5.13
C ARG A 19 3.13 22.53 -5.43
N MET A 20 2.29 21.50 -5.28
CA MET A 20 2.67 20.13 -5.66
C MET A 20 2.81 20.02 -7.18
N HIS A 21 1.87 20.59 -7.93
CA HIS A 21 1.88 20.62 -9.38
C HIS A 21 3.08 21.38 -9.95
N GLU A 22 3.42 22.55 -9.36
CA GLU A 22 4.61 23.31 -9.75
C GLU A 22 5.91 22.53 -9.50
N ARG A 23 5.97 21.77 -8.40
CA ARG A 23 7.17 21.01 -8.01
C ARG A 23 7.33 19.70 -8.77
N TYR A 24 6.23 19.07 -9.12
CA TYR A 24 6.18 17.75 -9.75
C TYR A 24 5.40 17.81 -11.08
N PRO A 25 5.79 18.70 -12.02
CA PRO A 25 5.12 18.78 -13.31
C PRO A 25 5.33 17.45 -14.05
N ASP A 26 4.25 16.92 -14.62
CA ASP A 26 4.28 15.70 -15.44
C ASP A 26 4.91 14.48 -14.76
N VAL A 27 4.76 14.37 -13.43
CA VAL A 27 5.33 13.28 -12.68
C VAL A 27 4.80 11.92 -13.15
N GLN A 28 5.72 11.05 -13.53
CA GLN A 28 5.39 9.75 -14.07
C GLN A 28 5.19 8.72 -12.95
N SER A 29 4.38 7.72 -13.26
CA SER A 29 4.22 6.53 -12.44
C SER A 29 5.57 5.88 -12.14
N ALA A 30 5.78 5.49 -10.89
CA ALA A 30 6.97 4.71 -10.51
C ALA A 30 6.93 3.24 -11.00
N LEU A 31 5.77 2.75 -11.43
CA LEU A 31 5.61 1.44 -12.04
C LEU A 31 5.84 1.52 -13.55
N ASP A 32 6.62 0.58 -14.09
CA ASP A 32 6.89 0.45 -15.52
C ASP A 32 5.80 -0.39 -16.20
N TYR A 33 5.01 0.24 -17.07
CA TYR A 33 3.95 -0.39 -17.87
C TYR A 33 3.87 0.28 -19.25
N HIS A 34 3.21 -0.37 -20.22
CA HIS A 34 3.11 0.14 -21.59
C HIS A 34 1.67 0.16 -22.14
N ASP A 35 0.75 -0.52 -21.48
CA ASP A 35 -0.66 -0.56 -21.85
C ASP A 35 -1.56 -0.78 -20.61
N PRO A 36 -2.90 -0.68 -20.74
CA PRO A 36 -3.82 -0.88 -19.62
C PRO A 36 -3.71 -2.26 -18.95
N PHE A 37 -3.41 -3.32 -19.72
CA PHE A 37 -3.32 -4.68 -19.18
C PHE A 37 -2.11 -4.82 -18.26
N THR A 38 -0.94 -4.45 -18.76
CA THR A 38 0.31 -4.45 -18.00
C THR A 38 0.21 -3.54 -16.78
N LEU A 39 -0.48 -2.40 -16.88
CA LEU A 39 -0.78 -1.56 -15.71
C LEU A 39 -1.59 -2.30 -14.64
N VAL A 40 -2.70 -2.96 -15.01
CA VAL A 40 -3.53 -3.73 -14.04
C VAL A 40 -2.68 -4.75 -13.30
N VAL A 41 -1.88 -5.52 -14.04
CA VAL A 41 -0.98 -6.53 -13.46
C VAL A 41 0.05 -5.86 -12.53
N CYS A 42 0.74 -4.81 -12.97
CA CYS A 42 1.71 -4.08 -12.16
C CYS A 42 1.12 -3.54 -10.85
N VAL A 43 -0.05 -2.91 -10.89
CA VAL A 43 -0.68 -2.32 -9.70
C VAL A 43 -1.23 -3.42 -8.77
N MET A 44 -1.73 -4.54 -9.31
CA MET A 44 -2.10 -5.70 -8.49
C MET A 44 -0.87 -6.29 -7.77
N LEU A 45 0.25 -6.45 -8.49
CA LEU A 45 1.50 -6.94 -7.92
C LEU A 45 2.10 -6.00 -6.87
N SER A 46 1.89 -4.69 -6.98
CA SER A 46 2.42 -3.70 -6.02
C SER A 46 1.71 -3.72 -4.66
N ALA A 47 0.61 -4.46 -4.51
CA ALA A 47 -0.04 -4.65 -3.22
C ALA A 47 0.96 -5.21 -2.19
N GLN A 48 1.31 -4.40 -1.18
CA GLN A 48 2.32 -4.73 -0.17
C GLN A 48 3.70 -5.08 -0.77
N THR A 49 4.08 -4.44 -1.88
CA THR A 49 5.36 -4.63 -2.55
C THR A 49 5.84 -3.29 -3.08
N THR A 50 7.14 -3.03 -3.02
CA THR A 50 7.70 -1.77 -3.55
C THR A 50 7.64 -1.74 -5.06
N ASP A 51 7.42 -0.58 -5.67
CA ASP A 51 7.42 -0.40 -7.13
C ASP A 51 8.70 -0.96 -7.77
N ALA A 52 9.87 -0.68 -7.18
CA ALA A 52 11.15 -1.24 -7.63
C ALA A 52 11.24 -2.78 -7.59
N GLY A 53 10.47 -3.43 -6.71
CA GLY A 53 10.37 -4.88 -6.65
C GLY A 53 9.49 -5.43 -7.76
N VAL A 54 8.41 -4.73 -8.09
CA VAL A 54 7.54 -5.05 -9.24
C VAL A 54 8.30 -4.85 -10.55
N ASN A 55 8.93 -3.69 -10.75
CA ASN A 55 9.67 -3.38 -11.97
C ASN A 55 10.88 -4.32 -12.22
N ARG A 56 11.35 -5.03 -11.19
CA ARG A 56 12.40 -6.05 -11.36
C ARG A 56 11.88 -7.31 -12.05
N VAL A 57 10.63 -7.71 -11.79
CA VAL A 57 10.07 -8.98 -12.29
C VAL A 57 9.21 -8.80 -13.54
N THR A 58 8.62 -7.62 -13.73
CA THR A 58 7.72 -7.37 -14.86
C THR A 58 8.36 -7.47 -16.25
N PRO A 59 9.67 -7.16 -16.46
CA PRO A 59 10.29 -7.36 -17.77
C PRO A 59 10.25 -8.82 -18.23
N GLU A 60 10.62 -9.77 -17.37
CA GLU A 60 10.57 -11.20 -17.70
C GLU A 60 9.13 -11.71 -17.76
N LEU A 61 8.26 -11.23 -16.86
CA LEU A 61 6.85 -11.60 -16.85
C LEU A 61 6.16 -11.26 -18.18
N PHE A 62 6.32 -10.02 -18.64
CA PHE A 62 5.70 -9.56 -19.89
C PHE A 62 6.45 -10.00 -21.14
N ARG A 63 7.73 -10.40 -21.04
CA ARG A 63 8.41 -11.10 -22.14
C ARG A 63 7.76 -12.45 -22.44
N ARG A 64 7.34 -13.18 -21.39
CA ARG A 64 6.69 -14.50 -21.53
C ARG A 64 5.18 -14.39 -21.81
N TRP A 65 4.50 -13.46 -21.16
CA TRP A 65 3.05 -13.28 -21.26
C TRP A 65 2.69 -11.80 -21.46
N PRO A 66 2.91 -11.24 -22.68
CA PRO A 66 2.73 -9.82 -22.95
C PRO A 66 1.27 -9.37 -22.98
N THR A 67 0.33 -10.28 -23.21
CA THR A 67 -1.10 -9.95 -23.45
C THR A 67 -2.03 -10.71 -22.49
N PRO A 68 -3.28 -10.24 -22.30
CA PRO A 68 -4.27 -11.00 -21.54
C PRO A 68 -4.46 -12.42 -22.07
N GLN A 69 -4.46 -12.60 -23.40
CA GLN A 69 -4.57 -13.89 -24.07
C GLN A 69 -3.44 -14.84 -23.65
N ALA A 70 -2.19 -14.35 -23.69
CA ALA A 70 -1.02 -15.15 -23.36
C ALA A 70 -1.01 -15.52 -21.87
N MET A 71 -1.28 -14.54 -21.00
CA MET A 71 -1.30 -14.74 -19.54
C MET A 71 -2.46 -15.66 -19.10
N ALA A 72 -3.61 -15.60 -19.76
CA ALA A 72 -4.76 -16.45 -19.46
C ALA A 72 -4.50 -17.94 -19.69
N GLN A 73 -3.55 -18.28 -20.56
CA GLN A 73 -3.12 -19.65 -20.86
C GLN A 73 -1.89 -20.09 -20.06
N ALA A 74 -1.33 -19.20 -19.22
CA ALA A 74 -0.15 -19.51 -18.44
C ALA A 74 -0.46 -20.50 -17.31
N ASP A 75 0.52 -21.32 -16.94
CA ASP A 75 0.49 -22.07 -15.69
C ASP A 75 0.81 -21.09 -14.52
N PRO A 76 -0.07 -20.93 -13.52
CA PRO A 76 0.22 -20.12 -12.34
C PRO A 76 1.53 -20.48 -11.63
N ALA A 77 1.98 -21.74 -11.69
CA ALA A 77 3.26 -22.14 -11.13
C ALA A 77 4.44 -21.48 -11.87
N GLU A 78 4.41 -21.46 -13.21
CA GLU A 78 5.45 -20.82 -14.02
C GLU A 78 5.47 -19.30 -13.85
N VAL A 79 4.28 -18.67 -13.76
CA VAL A 79 4.17 -17.24 -13.43
C VAL A 79 4.79 -17.00 -12.06
N GLY A 80 4.48 -17.88 -11.10
CA GLY A 80 5.00 -17.86 -9.75
C GLY A 80 6.52 -17.90 -9.67
N GLU A 81 7.18 -18.71 -10.50
CA GLU A 81 8.65 -18.74 -10.61
C GLU A 81 9.21 -17.40 -11.11
N VAL A 82 8.53 -16.67 -12.00
CA VAL A 82 9.01 -15.35 -12.44
C VAL A 82 8.88 -14.31 -11.33
N ILE A 83 7.78 -14.37 -10.55
CA ILE A 83 7.47 -13.36 -9.53
C ILE A 83 7.80 -13.81 -8.10
N HIS A 84 8.56 -14.89 -7.91
CA HIS A 84 8.78 -15.53 -6.60
C HIS A 84 9.41 -14.60 -5.55
N SER A 85 10.08 -13.53 -6.01
CA SER A 85 10.72 -12.52 -5.16
C SER A 85 9.72 -11.51 -4.56
N ILE A 86 8.49 -11.50 -5.05
CA ILE A 86 7.39 -10.67 -4.54
C ILE A 86 6.72 -11.35 -3.33
N GLY A 87 6.33 -10.55 -2.33
CA GLY A 87 5.54 -11.04 -1.20
C GLY A 87 4.17 -11.55 -1.65
N PHE A 88 3.72 -12.68 -1.10
CA PHE A 88 2.46 -13.35 -1.46
C PHE A 88 2.39 -13.79 -2.93
N TRP A 89 3.55 -14.11 -3.54
CA TRP A 89 3.64 -14.42 -4.97
C TRP A 89 2.70 -15.54 -5.43
N ARG A 90 2.44 -16.58 -4.61
CA ARG A 90 1.56 -17.70 -5.01
C ARG A 90 0.15 -17.23 -5.36
N ALA A 91 -0.46 -16.42 -4.46
CA ALA A 91 -1.78 -15.85 -4.69
C ALA A 91 -1.76 -14.84 -5.85
N LYS A 92 -0.70 -14.01 -5.92
CA LYS A 92 -0.54 -13.05 -7.01
C LYS A 92 -0.37 -13.71 -8.39
N ALA A 93 0.33 -14.83 -8.47
CA ALA A 93 0.52 -15.58 -9.70
C ALA A 93 -0.81 -16.18 -10.19
N ALA A 94 -1.57 -16.79 -9.27
CA ALA A 94 -2.94 -17.22 -9.57
C ALA A 94 -3.80 -16.05 -10.06
N HIS A 95 -3.77 -14.91 -9.37
CA HIS A 95 -4.53 -13.73 -9.80
C HIS A 95 -4.10 -13.20 -11.17
N CYS A 96 -2.80 -13.20 -11.52
CA CYS A 96 -2.37 -12.79 -12.87
C CYS A 96 -3.06 -13.62 -13.95
N VAL A 97 -3.18 -14.93 -13.75
CA VAL A 97 -3.84 -15.83 -14.69
C VAL A 97 -5.35 -15.65 -14.65
N GLU A 98 -5.96 -15.68 -13.48
CA GLU A 98 -7.42 -15.58 -13.29
C GLU A 98 -7.98 -14.23 -13.79
N LEU A 99 -7.30 -13.11 -13.51
CA LEU A 99 -7.71 -11.80 -14.02
C LEU A 99 -7.61 -11.72 -15.54
N SER A 100 -6.60 -12.37 -16.11
CA SER A 100 -6.42 -12.40 -17.57
C SER A 100 -7.48 -13.26 -18.24
N GLN A 101 -7.84 -14.39 -17.62
CA GLN A 101 -8.95 -15.24 -18.05
C GLN A 101 -10.27 -14.47 -18.02
N MET A 102 -10.55 -13.72 -16.94
CA MET A 102 -11.76 -12.91 -16.84
C MET A 102 -11.79 -11.77 -17.86
N ILE A 103 -10.65 -11.10 -18.12
CA ILE A 103 -10.53 -10.10 -19.20
C ILE A 103 -10.90 -10.73 -20.55
N MET A 104 -10.45 -11.95 -20.82
CA MET A 104 -10.76 -12.66 -22.05
C MET A 104 -12.22 -13.09 -22.15
N SER A 105 -12.80 -13.65 -21.09
CA SER A 105 -14.15 -14.23 -21.12
C SER A 105 -15.26 -13.19 -21.00
N ASP A 106 -15.10 -12.22 -20.09
CA ASP A 106 -16.18 -11.32 -19.67
C ASP A 106 -16.07 -9.95 -20.35
N PHE A 107 -14.87 -9.56 -20.79
CA PHE A 107 -14.56 -8.22 -21.28
C PHE A 107 -13.95 -8.20 -22.70
N GLY A 108 -14.06 -9.31 -23.44
CA GLY A 108 -13.65 -9.37 -24.85
C GLY A 108 -12.15 -9.18 -25.10
N GLY A 109 -11.31 -9.40 -24.09
CA GLY A 109 -9.86 -9.21 -24.18
C GLY A 109 -9.39 -7.79 -23.88
N GLU A 110 -10.28 -6.87 -23.50
CA GLU A 110 -9.94 -5.51 -23.12
C GLU A 110 -10.07 -5.29 -21.60
N VAL A 111 -9.21 -4.44 -21.04
CA VAL A 111 -9.34 -4.03 -19.64
C VAL A 111 -10.60 -3.18 -19.46
N PRO A 112 -11.50 -3.53 -18.53
CA PRO A 112 -12.74 -2.78 -18.34
C PRO A 112 -12.47 -1.37 -17.82
N ARG A 113 -13.40 -0.44 -18.13
CA ARG A 113 -13.23 1.00 -17.91
C ARG A 113 -14.17 1.57 -16.85
N THR A 114 -14.77 0.71 -16.03
CA THR A 114 -15.60 1.13 -14.90
C THR A 114 -15.05 0.59 -13.58
N MET A 115 -15.31 1.31 -12.49
CA MET A 115 -14.90 0.90 -11.15
C MET A 115 -15.49 -0.45 -10.74
N GLU A 116 -16.78 -0.67 -11.03
CA GLU A 116 -17.49 -1.90 -10.68
C GLU A 116 -16.85 -3.10 -11.38
N GLU A 117 -16.61 -3.00 -12.69
CA GLU A 117 -16.02 -4.08 -13.48
C GLU A 117 -14.56 -4.35 -13.09
N LEU A 118 -13.75 -3.31 -12.90
CA LEU A 118 -12.36 -3.49 -12.45
C LEU A 118 -12.29 -4.15 -11.08
N CYS A 119 -13.19 -3.81 -10.15
CA CYS A 119 -13.24 -4.45 -8.83
C CYS A 119 -13.69 -5.92 -8.87
N ARG A 120 -14.22 -6.42 -10.00
CA ARG A 120 -14.49 -7.86 -10.19
C ARG A 120 -13.23 -8.66 -10.48
N LEU A 121 -12.17 -8.00 -10.99
CA LEU A 121 -10.93 -8.69 -11.32
C LEU A 121 -10.23 -9.20 -10.05
N PRO A 122 -9.77 -10.47 -10.04
CA PRO A 122 -9.02 -11.03 -8.92
C PRO A 122 -7.80 -10.18 -8.51
N GLY A 123 -7.68 -9.90 -7.21
CA GLY A 123 -6.61 -9.06 -6.67
C GLY A 123 -6.78 -7.55 -6.90
N VAL A 124 -7.85 -7.11 -7.58
CA VAL A 124 -8.12 -5.69 -7.84
C VAL A 124 -9.19 -5.17 -6.89
N GLY A 125 -8.76 -4.42 -5.87
CA GLY A 125 -9.67 -3.66 -5.01
C GLY A 125 -9.95 -2.25 -5.56
N ARG A 126 -10.89 -1.54 -4.93
CA ARG A 126 -11.28 -0.15 -5.28
C ARG A 126 -10.10 0.80 -5.49
N LYS A 127 -9.08 0.71 -4.63
CA LYS A 127 -7.88 1.54 -4.73
C LYS A 127 -7.09 1.25 -6.02
N THR A 128 -6.89 -0.02 -6.33
CA THR A 128 -6.20 -0.48 -7.55
C THR A 128 -7.00 -0.06 -8.78
N ALA A 129 -8.31 -0.29 -8.78
CA ALA A 129 -9.21 0.11 -9.85
C ALA A 129 -9.14 1.61 -10.12
N ASN A 130 -9.15 2.47 -9.09
CA ASN A 130 -9.03 3.91 -9.27
C ASN A 130 -7.71 4.33 -9.94
N ILE A 131 -6.59 3.71 -9.54
CA ILE A 131 -5.27 3.97 -10.15
C ILE A 131 -5.29 3.57 -11.64
N VAL A 132 -5.87 2.41 -11.97
CA VAL A 132 -5.99 1.93 -13.34
C VAL A 132 -6.85 2.86 -14.18
N LEU A 133 -8.06 3.20 -13.72
CA LEU A 133 -8.96 4.13 -14.40
C LEU A 133 -8.27 5.46 -14.71
N ASN A 134 -7.56 5.99 -13.72
CA ASN A 134 -6.92 7.28 -13.86
C ASN A 134 -5.77 7.24 -14.88
N LYS A 135 -4.86 6.29 -14.73
CA LYS A 135 -3.64 6.23 -15.55
C LYS A 135 -3.87 5.69 -16.95
N ALA A 136 -4.70 4.65 -17.11
CA ALA A 136 -4.94 4.04 -18.41
C ALA A 136 -5.99 4.81 -19.23
N PHE A 137 -6.98 5.42 -18.58
CA PHE A 137 -8.15 5.95 -19.27
C PHE A 137 -8.46 7.42 -18.96
N GLY A 138 -7.69 8.08 -18.10
CA GLY A 138 -7.95 9.47 -17.69
C GLY A 138 -9.22 9.62 -16.84
N ILE A 139 -9.78 8.52 -16.34
CA ILE A 139 -11.02 8.51 -15.55
C ILE A 139 -10.64 8.58 -14.07
N CYS A 140 -10.98 9.67 -13.40
CA CYS A 140 -10.70 9.84 -11.97
C CYS A 140 -12.00 9.73 -11.16
N GLU A 141 -12.18 8.61 -10.46
CA GLU A 141 -13.36 8.38 -9.60
C GLU A 141 -13.11 8.68 -8.11
N GLY A 142 -11.86 9.00 -7.75
CA GLY A 142 -11.51 9.34 -6.38
C GLY A 142 -10.02 9.56 -6.19
N ILE A 143 -9.59 9.57 -4.92
CA ILE A 143 -8.18 9.73 -4.55
C ILE A 143 -7.74 8.44 -3.85
N ALA A 144 -6.81 7.71 -4.43
CA ALA A 144 -6.32 6.46 -3.84
C ALA A 144 -5.46 6.73 -2.59
N VAL A 145 -6.07 6.74 -1.41
CA VAL A 145 -5.36 7.07 -0.15
C VAL A 145 -4.43 5.94 0.27
N ASP A 146 -3.12 6.12 0.05
CA ASP A 146 -2.06 5.25 0.53
C ASP A 146 -1.38 5.80 1.79
N THR A 147 -0.26 5.21 2.21
CA THR A 147 0.46 5.67 3.41
C THR A 147 1.08 7.07 3.26
N HIS A 148 1.39 7.50 2.03
CA HIS A 148 1.93 8.83 1.74
C HIS A 148 0.81 9.87 1.77
N VAL A 149 -0.25 9.65 0.98
CA VAL A 149 -1.43 10.51 0.91
C VAL A 149 -2.07 10.65 2.29
N PHE A 150 -2.28 9.54 3.01
CA PHE A 150 -2.87 9.57 4.35
C PHE A 150 -2.03 10.38 5.34
N ARG A 151 -0.70 10.18 5.34
CA ARG A 151 0.23 10.91 6.20
C ARG A 151 0.24 12.40 5.88
N ILE A 152 0.29 12.77 4.59
CA ILE A 152 0.29 14.15 4.15
C ILE A 152 -1.03 14.82 4.51
N ALA A 153 -2.16 14.20 4.18
CA ALA A 153 -3.50 14.70 4.51
C ALA A 153 -3.65 14.94 6.02
N THR A 154 -3.14 14.03 6.85
CA THR A 154 -3.14 14.16 8.31
C THR A 154 -2.26 15.32 8.77
N ARG A 155 -1.00 15.41 8.29
CA ARG A 155 -0.06 16.47 8.67
C ARG A 155 -0.51 17.86 8.23
N MET A 156 -1.11 17.95 7.05
CA MET A 156 -1.70 19.19 6.53
C MET A 156 -3.03 19.53 7.23
N GLY A 157 -3.57 18.64 8.06
CA GLY A 157 -4.85 18.85 8.74
C GLY A 157 -6.04 18.87 7.78
N PHE A 158 -5.91 18.23 6.61
CA PHE A 158 -6.98 18.06 5.63
C PHE A 158 -8.00 17.01 6.05
N THR A 159 -7.55 16.00 6.81
CA THR A 159 -8.40 14.97 7.40
C THR A 159 -8.13 14.83 8.91
N ARG A 160 -9.14 14.35 9.63
CA ARG A 160 -9.00 13.82 11.01
C ARG A 160 -9.42 12.35 11.10
N ALA A 161 -9.68 11.72 9.97
CA ALA A 161 -10.10 10.34 9.90
C ALA A 161 -9.02 9.41 10.44
N SER A 162 -9.44 8.30 11.04
CA SER A 162 -8.56 7.23 11.52
C SER A 162 -8.26 6.18 10.45
N THR A 163 -8.96 6.21 9.32
CA THR A 163 -8.83 5.21 8.26
C THR A 163 -8.62 5.86 6.88
N PRO A 164 -7.88 5.20 5.97
CA PRO A 164 -7.70 5.69 4.60
C PRO A 164 -9.00 5.96 3.84
N ALA A 165 -9.99 5.07 3.97
CA ALA A 165 -11.28 5.21 3.30
C ALA A 165 -12.09 6.43 3.78
N ALA A 166 -12.01 6.76 5.08
CA ALA A 166 -12.64 7.97 5.59
C ALA A 166 -11.83 9.24 5.24
N ALA A 167 -10.50 9.14 5.17
CA ALA A 167 -9.66 10.23 4.68
C ALA A 167 -9.89 10.54 3.20
N GLU A 168 -10.17 9.52 2.38
CA GLU A 168 -10.55 9.72 0.97
C GLU A 168 -11.78 10.63 0.89
N LYS A 169 -12.86 10.31 1.63
CA LYS A 169 -14.08 11.14 1.67
C LYS A 169 -13.78 12.59 2.07
N ASP A 170 -12.96 12.79 3.11
CA ASP A 170 -12.54 14.14 3.53
C ASP A 170 -11.81 14.89 2.42
N LEU A 171 -10.97 14.21 1.63
CA LEU A 171 -10.22 14.82 0.53
C LEU A 171 -11.12 15.14 -0.67
N LEU A 172 -12.05 14.25 -1.03
CA LEU A 172 -13.02 14.48 -2.11
C LEU A 172 -13.94 15.67 -1.78
N ASP A 173 -14.36 15.81 -0.51
CA ASP A 173 -15.15 16.95 -0.04
C ASP A 173 -14.35 18.26 0.02
N LEU A 174 -13.04 18.17 0.15
CA LEU A 174 -12.14 19.31 0.32
C LEU A 174 -11.66 19.88 -1.01
N LEU A 175 -11.20 19.01 -1.91
CA LEU A 175 -10.53 19.37 -3.15
C LEU A 175 -11.52 19.38 -4.33
N PRO A 176 -11.45 20.40 -5.22
CA PRO A 176 -12.13 20.35 -6.51
C PRO A 176 -11.78 19.08 -7.30
N GLN A 177 -12.74 18.52 -8.03
CA GLN A 177 -12.60 17.24 -8.74
C GLN A 177 -11.49 17.28 -9.78
N GLU A 178 -11.27 18.44 -10.40
CA GLU A 178 -10.25 18.67 -11.43
C GLU A 178 -8.83 18.44 -10.89
N LEU A 179 -8.63 18.51 -9.57
CA LEU A 179 -7.33 18.30 -8.94
C LEU A 179 -7.07 16.84 -8.59
N TRP A 180 -8.10 16.00 -8.50
CA TRP A 180 -7.98 14.64 -7.95
C TRP A 180 -7.00 13.77 -8.74
N THR A 181 -6.98 13.92 -10.06
CA THR A 181 -6.11 13.15 -10.97
C THR A 181 -4.62 13.29 -10.64
N TYR A 182 -4.20 14.44 -10.11
CA TYR A 182 -2.79 14.72 -9.84
C TYR A 182 -2.36 14.33 -8.42
N VAL A 183 -3.31 14.32 -7.49
CA VAL A 183 -3.05 14.13 -6.05
C VAL A 183 -2.22 12.88 -5.80
N ASN A 184 -2.55 11.76 -6.45
CA ASN A 184 -1.92 10.49 -6.15
C ASN A 184 -0.41 10.48 -6.41
N GLU A 185 0.03 10.81 -7.62
CA GLU A 185 1.45 10.81 -7.95
C GLU A 185 2.20 11.92 -7.21
N GLU A 186 1.73 13.17 -7.32
CA GLU A 186 2.45 14.31 -6.76
C GLU A 186 2.64 14.18 -5.24
N TRP A 187 1.62 13.71 -4.51
CA TRP A 187 1.72 13.56 -3.07
C TRP A 187 2.56 12.34 -2.67
N ILE A 188 2.55 11.26 -3.45
CA ILE A 188 3.44 10.12 -3.22
C ILE A 188 4.90 10.57 -3.34
N HIS A 189 5.25 11.26 -4.43
CA HIS A 189 6.59 11.79 -4.67
C HIS A 189 6.99 12.81 -3.59
N PHE A 190 6.12 13.76 -3.27
CA PHE A 190 6.33 14.68 -2.15
C PHE A 190 6.56 13.96 -0.82
N GLY A 191 5.80 12.90 -0.56
CA GLY A 191 5.91 12.08 0.63
C GLY A 191 7.20 11.26 0.70
N ARG A 192 7.77 10.86 -0.44
CA ARG A 192 9.05 10.14 -0.55
C ARG A 192 10.23 11.09 -0.36
N ASP A 193 10.18 12.27 -0.98
CA ASP A 193 11.33 13.17 -1.07
C ASP A 193 11.43 14.17 0.07
N THR A 194 10.29 14.71 0.50
CA THR A 194 10.20 15.86 1.41
C THR A 194 9.45 15.52 2.70
N CYS A 195 8.19 15.11 2.60
CA CYS A 195 7.32 14.82 3.74
C CYS A 195 7.45 13.37 4.23
N THR A 196 8.69 12.93 4.49
CA THR A 196 9.01 11.55 4.88
C THR A 196 8.41 11.16 6.23
N ALA A 197 8.22 9.86 6.45
CA ALA A 197 7.55 9.37 7.66
C ALA A 197 8.27 9.74 8.95
N GLN A 198 9.60 9.62 9.00
CA GLN A 198 10.37 9.79 10.23
C GLN A 198 10.95 11.19 10.41
N ARG A 199 11.61 11.74 9.38
CA ARG A 199 12.32 13.03 9.46
C ARG A 199 11.93 13.89 8.25
N PRO A 200 10.73 14.49 8.26
CA PRO A 200 10.30 15.37 7.17
C PRO A 200 11.25 16.57 7.06
N LYS A 201 11.59 16.95 5.83
CA LYS A 201 12.53 18.05 5.52
C LYS A 201 11.82 19.40 5.58
N CYS A 202 11.33 19.79 6.76
CA CYS A 202 10.50 20.99 6.93
C CYS A 202 11.24 22.31 6.59
N GLU A 203 12.55 22.38 6.80
CA GLU A 203 13.36 23.58 6.55
C GLU A 203 13.35 24.04 5.08
N GLY A 204 13.29 23.10 4.13
CA GLY A 204 13.21 23.38 2.68
C GLY A 204 11.87 22.96 2.07
N CYS A 205 10.84 22.76 2.90
CA CYS A 205 9.53 22.32 2.43
C CYS A 205 8.79 23.50 1.79
N PRO A 206 8.32 23.39 0.52
CA PRO A 206 7.62 24.46 -0.17
C PRO A 206 6.27 24.80 0.47
N CYS A 207 5.78 23.99 1.42
CA CYS A 207 4.50 24.17 2.09
C CYS A 207 4.64 24.45 3.58
N ALA A 208 5.85 24.78 4.08
CA ALA A 208 6.11 24.94 5.52
C ALA A 208 5.26 26.06 6.15
N ASP A 209 5.08 27.17 5.45
CA ASP A 209 4.26 28.34 5.81
C ASP A 209 2.76 28.02 5.91
N ILE A 210 2.25 27.08 5.11
CA ILE A 210 0.84 26.67 5.09
C ILE A 210 0.57 25.33 5.83
N CYS A 211 1.60 24.71 6.43
CA CYS A 211 1.48 23.41 7.06
C CYS A 211 1.33 23.52 8.60
N PRO A 212 0.19 23.12 9.17
CA PRO A 212 -0.03 23.18 10.62
C PRO A 212 0.94 22.33 11.46
N SER A 213 1.51 21.29 10.82
CA SER A 213 2.43 20.32 11.42
C SER A 213 3.90 20.56 11.10
N ALA A 214 4.24 21.63 10.36
CA ALA A 214 5.63 21.99 10.06
C ALA A 214 6.45 22.06 11.36
N PHE A 215 7.65 21.46 11.33
CA PHE A 215 8.60 21.39 12.46
C PHE A 215 8.10 20.64 13.72
N LYS A 216 6.85 20.15 13.74
CA LYS A 216 6.26 19.40 14.87
C LYS A 216 6.23 17.89 14.64
N ALA A 217 6.21 17.47 13.38
CA ALA A 217 6.07 16.08 12.97
C ALA A 217 7.34 15.22 13.19
N ALA A 218 8.49 15.84 13.45
CA ALA A 218 9.74 15.17 13.76
C ALA A 218 9.81 14.77 15.25
N ARG A 219 8.89 13.92 15.73
CA ARG A 219 9.12 13.18 16.98
C ARG A 219 9.34 11.72 16.61
N PRO A 220 10.57 11.17 16.72
CA PRO A 220 10.73 9.74 16.65
C PRO A 220 9.85 9.12 17.75
N ALA A 221 9.12 8.06 17.41
CA ALA A 221 8.44 7.25 18.41
C ALA A 221 9.48 6.88 19.47
N ARG A 222 9.25 7.25 20.74
CA ARG A 222 10.05 6.75 21.85
C ARG A 222 9.96 5.22 21.79
N ARG A 223 11.02 4.54 21.36
CA ARG A 223 11.19 3.12 21.66
C ARG A 223 11.22 3.03 23.18
N GLY A 224 10.14 2.50 23.76
CA GLY A 224 10.08 2.22 25.19
C GLY A 224 11.28 1.38 25.59
N SER A 225 12.16 1.96 26.39
CA SER A 225 13.27 1.24 27.01
C SER A 225 12.67 0.27 28.03
N ALA A 226 12.61 -1.02 27.69
CA ALA A 226 12.48 -2.06 28.70
C ALA A 226 13.83 -2.12 29.46
N LYS A 227 13.99 -1.27 30.48
CA LYS A 227 15.00 -1.44 31.53
C LYS A 227 14.30 -2.01 32.75
N GLY A 228 14.78 -3.18 33.16
CA GLY A 228 14.20 -3.97 34.24
C GLY A 228 14.38 -3.40 35.63
N ALA A 229 13.54 -3.92 36.53
CA ALA A 229 13.82 -4.20 37.93
C ALA A 229 13.39 -5.67 38.10
N GLY A 230 14.09 -6.59 38.74
CA GLY A 230 15.13 -6.52 39.76
C GLY A 230 14.85 -7.72 40.68
N LYS A 231 15.80 -8.64 40.79
CA LYS A 231 15.72 -9.90 41.57
C LYS A 231 15.65 -9.67 43.09
N ALA A 232 15.10 -10.67 43.79
CA ALA A 232 15.47 -11.28 45.10
C ALA A 232 14.21 -11.51 45.97
N GLY A 233 13.97 -12.59 46.70
CA GLY A 233 14.68 -13.83 47.06
C GLY A 233 13.78 -14.59 48.07
N ALA A 234 13.58 -15.90 47.92
CA ALA A 234 14.17 -16.96 48.76
C ALA A 234 13.31 -17.49 49.95
N LYS A 235 13.47 -18.80 50.20
CA LYS A 235 13.02 -19.70 51.31
C LYS A 235 11.74 -20.51 51.04
N GLY A 236 11.67 -21.84 51.21
CA GLY A 236 12.61 -22.86 51.69
C GLY A 236 11.86 -24.16 52.04
N GLY A 237 12.57 -25.31 52.09
CA GLY A 237 12.12 -26.58 52.74
C GLY A 237 12.17 -27.83 51.83
N LYS A 238 13.31 -28.57 51.77
CA LYS A 238 13.63 -29.87 52.46
C LYS A 238 12.86 -31.10 51.92
N ARG A 239 13.52 -32.03 51.20
CA ARG A 239 14.13 -33.35 51.61
C ARG A 239 13.08 -34.38 52.05
N ALA A 240 13.09 -35.69 51.73
CA ALA A 240 14.12 -36.67 51.34
C ALA A 240 13.44 -37.84 50.56
N ALA A 241 14.13 -38.46 49.57
CA ALA A 241 14.63 -39.85 49.59
C ALA A 241 13.70 -40.91 50.22
N ASP A 242 13.27 -41.92 49.43
CA ASP A 242 13.71 -43.29 49.69
C ASP A 242 13.47 -44.28 48.54
N SER A 243 14.28 -45.33 48.60
CA SER A 243 14.53 -46.45 47.72
C SER A 243 13.45 -47.55 47.69
N ALA A 244 13.35 -48.33 46.59
CA ALA A 244 13.22 -49.82 46.60
C ALA A 244 12.91 -50.46 45.23
N ARG A 245 13.96 -51.01 44.63
CA ARG A 245 14.12 -52.36 44.04
C ARG A 245 12.93 -53.35 44.05
N GLY A 246 12.74 -54.09 42.94
CA GLY A 246 12.11 -55.43 42.89
C GLY A 246 11.23 -55.66 41.64
N LYS A 247 11.75 -56.13 40.49
CA LYS A 247 12.00 -57.53 40.05
C LYS A 247 10.73 -58.41 39.90
N LYS A 248 10.63 -59.07 38.73
CA LYS A 248 9.87 -60.29 38.31
C LYS A 248 8.68 -60.03 37.35
N THR A 249 8.79 -60.42 36.06
CA THR A 249 8.41 -61.75 35.46
C THR A 249 6.94 -62.07 35.71
N SER A 250 6.08 -62.52 34.80
CA SER A 250 6.21 -63.20 33.50
C SER A 250 4.77 -63.45 32.99
N GLU A 251 4.66 -63.77 31.70
CA GLU A 251 3.67 -64.69 31.10
C GLU A 251 2.18 -64.31 30.93
N ARG A 252 1.79 -64.38 29.65
CA ARG A 252 0.63 -65.11 29.07
C ARG A 252 -0.78 -64.76 29.53
N ASP A 253 -1.63 -64.34 28.60
CA ASP A 253 -2.47 -65.26 27.79
C ASP A 253 -3.46 -64.46 26.92
N SER A 254 -3.73 -65.03 25.75
CA SER A 254 -4.83 -64.78 24.79
C SER A 254 -4.76 -63.54 23.89
#